data_AF-A0A7Y5J5P2-F1
#
_entry.id   AF-A0A7Y5J5P2-F1
#
_cell.length_a   1.000
_cell.length_b   1.000
_cell.length_c   1.000
_cell.angle_alpha   90.00
_cell.angle_beta   90.00
_cell.angle_gamma   90.00
#
_symmetry.space_group_name_H-M   'P 1'
#
loop_
_entity.id
_entity.type
_entity.pdbx_description
1 polymer ?
#
loop_
_entity_poly.entity_id
_entity_poly.type
_entity_poly.pdbx_seq_one_letter_code
_entity_poly.pdbx_strand_id
1 'polypeptide(L)' 'MATFLGIDYPTWWFLVVGALFSGYAILDGFDLGAGAWHLFFRKEESRRIALNAIGPVWDGNEVW' A
#
# COMPACT_ATOMS: atom_id res chain seq x y z
N MET A 1 -5.67 29.87 16.12
CA MET A 1 -6.04 28.89 15.07
C MET A 1 -7.10 27.98 15.66
N ALA A 2 -8.05 27.52 14.86
CA ALA A 2 -9.00 26.51 15.32
C ALA A 2 -8.28 25.17 15.52
N THR A 3 -8.61 24.50 16.62
CA THR A 3 -7.96 23.26 17.07
C THR A 3 -9.03 22.21 17.36
N PHE A 4 -8.74 20.96 17.05
CA PHE A 4 -9.57 19.82 17.40
C PHE A 4 -8.78 18.90 18.32
N LEU A 5 -9.33 18.55 19.49
CA LEU A 5 -8.64 17.77 20.52
C LEU A 5 -7.24 18.32 20.91
N GLY A 6 -7.05 19.64 20.86
CA GLY A 6 -5.79 20.30 21.21
C GLY A 6 -4.71 20.30 20.12
N ILE A 7 -5.00 19.75 18.94
CA ILE A 7 -4.10 19.75 17.76
C ILE A 7 -4.66 20.71 16.70
N ASP A 8 -3.79 21.46 16.03
CA ASP A 8 -4.18 22.39 14.98
C ASP A 8 -4.51 21.69 13.65
N TYR A 9 -5.29 22.35 12.79
CA TYR A 9 -5.70 21.74 11.52
C TYR A 9 -4.54 21.36 10.58
N PRO A 10 -3.45 22.16 10.45
CA PRO A 10 -2.30 21.76 9.66
C PRO A 10 -1.67 20.44 10.14
N THR A 11 -1.48 20.27 11.46
CA THR A 11 -0.93 19.03 12.01
C THR A 11 -1.89 17.86 11.83
N TRP A 12 -3.20 18.07 11.99
CA TRP A 12 -4.18 17.02 11.70
C TRP A 12 -4.11 16.54 10.25
N TRP A 13 -4.05 17.46 9.29
CA TRP A 13 -3.93 17.10 7.88
C TRP A 13 -2.60 16.42 7.56
N PHE A 14 -1.50 16.85 8.20
CA PHE A 14 -0.23 16.16 8.09
C PHE A 14 -0.34 14.70 8.56
N LEU A 15 -1.01 14.44 9.68
CA LEU A 15 -1.23 13.08 10.18
C LEU A 15 -2.11 12.24 9.24
N VAL A 16 -3.18 12.81 8.70
CA VAL A 16 -4.06 12.12 7.74
C VAL A 16 -3.30 11.76 6.47
N VAL A 17 -2.60 12.72 5.87
CA VAL A 17 -1.82 12.49 4.65
C VAL A 17 -0.69 11.50 4.91
N GLY A 18 0.01 11.62 6.04
CA GLY A 18 1.05 10.66 6.44
C GLY A 18 0.50 9.24 6.63
N ALA A 19 -0.70 9.11 7.21
CA ALA A 19 -1.37 7.83 7.37
C ALA A 19 -1.79 7.23 6.01
N LEU A 20 -2.28 8.04 5.07
CA LEU A 20 -2.61 7.60 3.71
C LEU A 20 -1.37 7.07 2.98
N PHE A 21 -0.28 7.84 2.95
CA PHE A 21 0.98 7.39 2.34
C PHE A 21 1.55 6.13 3.00
N SER A 22 1.44 6.03 4.33
CA SER A 22 1.88 4.83 5.05
C SER A 22 1.00 3.63 4.70
N GLY A 23 -0.32 3.83 4.59
CA GLY A 23 -1.28 2.81 4.15
C GLY A 23 -0.94 2.31 2.75
N TYR A 24 -0.78 3.23 1.79
CA TYR A 24 -0.35 2.91 0.42
C TYR A 24 0.96 2.11 0.40
N ALA A 25 1.99 2.59 1.10
CA ALA A 25 3.30 1.93 1.13
C ALA A 25 3.25 0.52 1.77
N ILE A 26 2.33 0.26 2.69
CA ILE A 26 2.15 -1.06 3.31
C ILE A 26 1.34 -1.98 2.39
N LEU A 27 0.22 -1.49 1.85
CA LEU A 27 -0.73 -2.25 1.07
C LEU A 27 -0.20 -2.48 -0.36
N ASP A 28 -0.08 -1.43 -1.16
CA ASP A 28 0.43 -1.56 -2.54
C ASP A 28 1.92 -1.95 -2.56
N GLY A 29 2.66 -1.64 -1.49
CA GLY A 29 4.07 -2.03 -1.40
C GLY A 29 4.33 -3.53 -1.46
N PHE A 30 3.45 -4.38 -0.91
CA PHE A 30 3.62 -5.84 -1.04
C PHE A 30 3.20 -6.34 -2.43
N ASP A 31 2.22 -5.70 -3.07
CA ASP A 31 1.80 -5.99 -4.44
C ASP A 31 2.93 -5.72 -5.42
N LEU A 32 3.52 -4.53 -5.33
CA LEU A 32 4.72 -4.13 -6.09
C LEU A 32 5.91 -5.03 -5.77
N GLY A 33 6.07 -5.44 -4.51
CA GLY A 33 7.09 -6.39 -4.08
C GLY A 33 6.93 -7.76 -4.75
N ALA A 34 5.72 -8.31 -4.77
CA ALA A 34 5.40 -9.57 -5.46
C ALA A 34 5.60 -9.44 -6.98
N GLY A 35 5.23 -8.31 -7.57
CA GLY A 35 5.48 -7.96 -8.97
C GLY A 35 6.96 -7.87 -9.30
N ALA A 36 7.78 -7.26 -8.43
CA ALA A 36 9.23 -7.22 -8.61
C ALA A 36 9.86 -8.61 -8.51
N TRP A 37 9.43 -9.42 -7.53
CA TRP A 37 9.88 -10.81 -7.38
C TRP A 37 9.50 -11.71 -8.57
N HIS A 38 8.43 -11.38 -9.29
CA HIS A 38 8.01 -12.09 -10.50
C HIS A 38 9.15 -12.26 -11.51
N LEU A 39 10.04 -11.26 -11.62
CA LEU A 39 11.18 -11.27 -12.55
C LEU A 39 12.22 -12.34 -12.21
N PHE A 40 12.30 -12.76 -10.94
CA PHE A 40 13.33 -13.68 -10.45
C PHE A 40 12.84 -15.13 -10.33
N PHE A 41 11.52 -15.37 -10.41
CA PHE A 41 11.00 -16.73 -10.41
C PHE A 41 11.36 -17.47 -11.71
N ARG A 42 11.97 -18.65 -11.55
CA ARG A 42 12.36 -19.54 -12.65
C ARG A 42 11.25 -20.50 -13.08
N LYS A 43 10.30 -20.79 -12.19
CA LYS A 43 9.17 -21.69 -12.44
C LYS A 43 7.89 -20.88 -12.65
N GLU A 44 7.13 -21.23 -13.68
CA GLU A 44 5.83 -20.61 -13.99
C GLU A 44 4.83 -20.79 -12.84
N GLU A 45 4.86 -21.94 -12.18
CA GLU A 45 4.03 -22.21 -11.01
C GLU A 45 4.27 -21.18 -9.89
N SER A 46 5.54 -20.87 -9.59
CA SER A 46 5.88 -19.88 -8.56
C SER A 46 5.41 -18.47 -8.94
N ARG A 47 5.47 -18.12 -10.23
CA ARG A 47 4.93 -16.85 -10.75
C ARG A 47 3.43 -16.75 -10.54
N ARG A 48 2.68 -17.81 -10.87
CA ARG A 48 1.23 -17.87 -10.69
C ARG A 48 0.82 -17.83 -9.22
N ILE A 49 1.56 -18.51 -8.34
CA ILE A 49 1.30 -18.46 -6.89
C ILE A 49 1.43 -17.02 -6.38
N ALA A 50 2.49 -16.30 -6.75
CA ALA A 50 2.67 -14.91 -6.34
C ALA A 50 1.56 -13.99 -6.88
N LEU A 51 1.19 -14.12 -8.16
CA LEU A 51 0.10 -13.32 -8.74
C LEU A 51 -1.27 -13.62 -8.10
N ASN A 52 -1.57 -14.88 -7.80
CA ASN A 52 -2.81 -15.27 -7.15
C ASN A 52 -2.90 -14.81 -5.70
N ALA A 53 -1.76 -14.61 -5.03
CA ALA A 53 -1.73 -14.09 -3.66
C ALA A 53 -2.16 -12.62 -3.59
N ILE A 54 -1.83 -11.83 -4.61
CA ILE A 54 -2.12 -10.38 -4.67
C ILE A 54 -3.43 -10.07 -5.41
N GLY A 55 -3.81 -10.91 -6.38
CA GLY A 55 -4.94 -10.65 -7.29
C GLY A 55 -6.28 -10.26 -6.63
N PRO A 56 -6.71 -10.84 -5.50
CA PRO A 56 -7.98 -10.48 -4.86
C PRO A 56 -8.01 -9.08 -4.22
N VAL A 57 -6.86 -8.44 -3.97
CA VAL A 57 -6.77 -7.21 -3.18
C VAL A 57 -6.07 -6.06 -3.90
N TRP A 58 -5.24 -6.36 -4.90
CA TRP A 58 -4.41 -5.36 -5.60
C TRP A 58 -5.20 -4.14 -6.09
N ASP A 59 -6.29 -4.32 -6.84
CA ASP A 59 -7.10 -3.19 -7.36
C ASP A 59 -7.63 -2.27 -6.24
N GLY A 60 -7.87 -2.84 -5.05
CA GLY A 60 -8.26 -2.07 -3.86
C GLY A 60 -7.10 -1.44 -3.10
N ASN A 61 -5.87 -1.90 -3.31
CA ASN A 61 -4.66 -1.31 -2.74
C ASN A 61 -4.17 -0.11 -3.55
N GLU A 62 -4.38 -0.10 -4.87
CA GLU A 62 -3.99 1.01 -5.76
C GLU A 62 -4.68 2.34 -5.45
N VAL A 63 -5.84 2.31 -4.78
CA VAL A 63 -6.62 3.53 -4.47
C VAL A 63 -6.16 4.26 -3.21
N TRP A 64 -5.25 3.67 -2.42
CA TRP A 64 -4.73 4.25 -1.17
C TRP A 64 -3.70 5.36 -1.42
#